data_AF-A0A1Z5SHB7-F1
#
_entry.id   AF-A0A1Z5SHB7-F1
#
_cell.length_a   1.000
_cell.length_b   1.000
_cell.length_c   1.000
_cell.angle_alpha   90.00
_cell.angle_beta   90.00
_cell.angle_gamma   90.00
#
_symmetry.space_group_name_H-M   'P 1'
#
loop_
_entity.id
_entity.type
_entity.pdbx_description
1 polymer ?
#
loop_
_entity_poly.entity_id
_entity_poly.type
_entity_poly.pdbx_seq_one_letter_code
_entity_poly.pdbx_strand_id
1 'polypeptide(L)'
;MKTGYAYYRVSTERQGKSGLGLDAQQQAVRAFCQSNGYALAGEFIEIESGKRNNRPVLGEALAVCKKQRATLLIAKLDRLGRNVGFITRLMEAKVDFKAVDNPDADKVVVHVMAVFAEHERDMISKRTKAALEAAKKRGVELGANGKYVLSRLNHENAVRFAEKMSPVIEGLRQQGMYTIQAITDELNRLGVPTFREHHHRWHPATVHYLIKRIKNQSI
;
A
#
# COMPACT_ATOMS: atom_id res chain seq x y z
N MET A 1 -7.40 -33.95 9.03
CA MET A 1 -7.45 -32.72 9.85
C MET A 1 -7.05 -31.55 8.95
N LYS A 2 -7.80 -30.45 8.93
CA LYS A 2 -7.50 -29.31 8.05
C LYS A 2 -6.49 -28.39 8.74
N THR A 3 -5.50 -27.86 8.03
CA THR A 3 -4.55 -26.90 8.63
C THR A 3 -5.18 -25.52 8.65
N GLY A 4 -5.16 -24.87 9.81
CA GLY A 4 -5.70 -23.53 10.02
C GLY A 4 -4.63 -22.57 10.57
N TYR A 5 -4.69 -21.32 10.16
CA TYR A 5 -3.95 -20.22 10.77
C TYR A 5 -4.92 -19.22 11.35
N ALA A 6 -4.73 -18.81 12.60
CA ALA A 6 -5.59 -17.81 13.23
C ALA A 6 -5.12 -16.39 12.92
N TYR A 7 -6.07 -15.49 12.70
CA TYR A 7 -5.83 -14.06 12.61
C TYR A 7 -6.66 -13.32 13.67
N TYR A 8 -5.95 -12.56 14.51
CA TYR A 8 -6.48 -11.76 15.60
C TYR A 8 -6.25 -10.29 15.34
N ARG A 9 -7.19 -9.46 15.80
CA ARG A 9 -7.06 -8.01 15.74
C ARG A 9 -7.23 -7.41 17.13
N VAL A 10 -6.32 -6.52 17.48
CA VAL A 10 -6.37 -5.75 18.73
C VAL A 10 -6.13 -4.27 18.45
N SER A 11 -6.86 -3.40 19.15
CA SER A 11 -6.67 -1.95 19.05
C SER A 11 -5.86 -1.45 20.24
N THR A 12 -4.84 -0.63 19.96
CA THR A 12 -3.93 -0.08 20.99
C THR A 12 -4.65 0.77 22.03
N GLU A 13 -5.78 1.42 21.71
CA GLU A 13 -6.53 2.28 22.65
C GLU A 13 -7.43 1.49 23.61
N ARG A 14 -7.87 0.28 23.25
CA ARG A 14 -8.81 -0.50 24.08
C ARG A 14 -8.13 -1.55 24.97
N GLN A 15 -6.82 -1.77 24.82
CA GLN A 15 -6.11 -2.80 25.60
C GLN A 15 -5.52 -2.33 26.93
N GLY A 16 -5.59 -1.03 27.25
CA GLY A 16 -5.09 -0.51 28.53
C GLY A 16 -5.89 -0.92 29.78
N LYS A 17 -6.96 -1.73 29.69
CA LYS A 17 -7.81 -2.03 30.87
C LYS A 17 -8.16 -3.49 31.17
N SER A 18 -7.86 -4.51 30.35
CA SER A 18 -8.16 -5.89 30.80
C SER A 18 -7.55 -7.12 30.12
N GLY A 19 -6.94 -7.07 28.93
CA GLY A 19 -6.44 -8.30 28.24
C GLY A 19 -7.54 -9.25 27.71
N LEU A 20 -8.76 -9.16 28.25
CA LEU A 20 -9.93 -10.04 27.98
C LEU A 20 -10.35 -10.14 26.50
N GLY A 21 -10.05 -9.14 25.66
CA GLY A 21 -10.49 -9.11 24.26
C GLY A 21 -9.70 -10.02 23.31
N LEU A 22 -8.43 -10.28 23.59
CA LEU A 22 -7.58 -11.19 22.79
C LEU A 22 -7.77 -12.63 23.26
N ASP A 23 -7.79 -12.84 24.57
CA ASP A 23 -8.00 -14.17 25.16
C ASP A 23 -9.33 -14.78 24.74
N ALA A 24 -10.41 -13.99 24.73
CA ALA A 24 -11.71 -14.44 24.23
C ALA A 24 -11.69 -14.81 22.74
N GLN A 25 -10.91 -14.09 21.92
CA GLN A 25 -10.74 -14.42 20.51
C GLN A 25 -9.94 -15.71 20.33
N GLN A 26 -8.85 -15.89 21.07
CA GLN A 26 -8.05 -17.12 21.04
C GLN A 26 -8.86 -18.32 21.49
N GLN A 27 -9.63 -18.18 22.58
CA GLN A 27 -10.49 -19.25 23.09
C GLN A 27 -11.57 -19.64 22.09
N ALA A 28 -12.22 -18.66 21.44
CA ALA A 28 -13.20 -18.92 20.39
C ALA A 28 -12.59 -19.69 19.20
N VAL A 29 -11.41 -19.28 18.72
CA VAL A 29 -10.73 -19.97 17.62
C VAL A 29 -10.33 -21.40 18.01
N ARG A 30 -9.82 -21.60 19.22
CA ARG A 30 -9.45 -22.94 19.72
C ARG A 30 -10.67 -23.85 19.83
N ALA A 31 -11.77 -23.36 20.38
CA ALA A 31 -13.03 -24.10 20.44
C ALA A 31 -13.54 -24.46 19.04
N PHE A 32 -13.48 -23.51 18.10
CA PHE A 32 -13.85 -23.76 16.71
C PHE A 32 -12.98 -24.83 16.05
N CYS A 33 -11.67 -24.79 16.28
CA CYS A 33 -10.73 -25.77 15.74
C CYS A 33 -11.04 -27.19 16.25
N GLN A 34 -11.32 -27.33 17.54
CA GLN A 34 -11.69 -28.60 18.17
C GLN A 34 -12.99 -29.16 17.57
N SER A 35 -14.03 -28.33 17.47
CA SER A 35 -15.34 -28.76 16.97
C SER A 35 -15.37 -29.04 15.46
N ASN A 36 -14.48 -28.44 14.68
CA ASN A 36 -14.49 -28.53 13.21
C ASN A 36 -13.27 -29.28 12.61
N GLY A 37 -12.42 -29.88 13.45
CA GLY A 37 -11.29 -30.70 13.01
C GLY A 37 -10.16 -29.92 12.32
N TYR A 38 -9.87 -28.71 12.80
CA TYR A 38 -8.72 -27.92 12.36
C TYR A 38 -7.51 -28.11 13.29
N ALA A 39 -6.33 -28.28 12.71
CA ALA A 39 -5.05 -28.18 13.40
C ALA A 39 -4.52 -26.75 13.26
N LEU A 40 -4.38 -26.04 14.38
CA LEU A 40 -3.88 -24.68 14.39
C LEU A 40 -2.35 -24.69 14.25
N ALA A 41 -1.85 -24.25 13.09
CA ALA A 41 -0.42 -24.26 12.77
C ALA A 41 0.31 -22.95 13.13
N GLY A 42 -0.44 -21.88 13.39
CA GLY A 42 0.11 -20.60 13.79
C GLY A 42 -0.95 -19.54 14.04
N GLU A 43 -0.52 -18.45 14.67
CA GLU A 43 -1.36 -17.34 15.09
C GLU A 43 -0.73 -16.03 14.60
N PHE A 44 -1.55 -15.14 14.04
CA PHE A 44 -1.17 -13.82 13.56
C PHE A 44 -1.93 -12.76 14.35
N ILE A 45 -1.22 -11.80 14.94
CA ILE A 45 -1.81 -10.74 15.76
C ILE A 45 -1.53 -9.39 15.10
N GLU A 46 -2.59 -8.73 14.63
CA GLU A 46 -2.51 -7.39 14.06
C GLU A 46 -2.85 -6.34 15.14
N ILE A 47 -1.92 -5.42 15.37
CA ILE A 47 -2.06 -4.33 16.32
C ILE A 47 -2.41 -3.04 15.55
N GLU A 48 -3.65 -2.58 15.66
CA GLU A 48 -4.14 -1.40 14.95
C GLU A 48 -3.99 -0.15 15.85
N SER A 49 -2.97 0.67 15.56
CA SER A 49 -2.86 2.03 16.08
C SER A 49 -3.63 3.01 15.19
N GLY A 50 -4.39 3.92 15.78
CA GLY A 50 -5.31 4.81 15.07
C GLY A 50 -4.78 5.47 13.78
N LYS A 51 -5.72 5.73 12.86
CA LYS A 51 -5.61 6.44 11.57
C LYS A 51 -4.90 5.74 10.39
N ARG A 52 -4.15 4.65 10.55
CA ARG A 52 -3.51 3.95 9.42
C ARG A 52 -4.08 2.54 9.21
N ASN A 53 -4.77 2.34 8.09
CA ASN A 53 -5.34 1.05 7.65
C ASN A 53 -4.32 0.12 6.97
N ASN A 54 -3.02 0.32 7.17
CA ASN A 54 -2.02 -0.54 6.55
C ASN A 54 -1.93 -1.85 7.36
N ARG A 55 -2.30 -2.98 6.73
CA ARG A 55 -2.43 -4.30 7.37
C ARG A 55 -1.35 -5.25 6.85
N PRO A 56 -0.10 -5.12 7.32
CA PRO A 56 1.01 -5.97 6.86
C PRO A 56 0.85 -7.42 7.35
N VAL A 57 0.42 -7.63 8.60
CA VAL A 57 0.33 -8.97 9.21
C VAL A 57 -0.73 -9.82 8.51
N LEU A 58 -1.83 -9.20 8.07
CA LEU A 58 -2.81 -9.89 7.21
C LEU A 58 -2.21 -10.39 5.89
N GLY A 59 -1.34 -9.59 5.26
CA GLY A 59 -0.68 -9.98 4.02
C GLY A 59 0.24 -11.19 4.21
N GLU A 60 0.98 -11.22 5.32
CA GLU A 60 1.81 -12.35 5.72
C GLU A 60 0.97 -13.61 5.99
N ALA A 61 -0.13 -13.47 6.74
CA ALA A 61 -1.04 -14.57 7.03
C ALA A 61 -1.61 -15.19 5.74
N LEU A 62 -2.03 -14.35 4.79
CA LEU A 62 -2.52 -14.81 3.48
C LEU A 62 -1.43 -15.49 2.65
N ALA A 63 -0.20 -14.98 2.67
CA ALA A 63 0.92 -15.60 1.97
C ALA A 63 1.26 -16.99 2.54
N VAL A 64 1.27 -17.13 3.87
CA VAL A 64 1.51 -18.41 4.55
C VAL A 64 0.38 -19.40 4.26
N CYS A 65 -0.88 -18.98 4.38
CA CYS A 65 -2.03 -19.83 4.06
C CYS A 65 -1.99 -20.29 2.60
N LYS A 66 -1.64 -19.41 1.66
CA LYS A 66 -1.51 -19.75 0.25
C LYS A 66 -0.40 -20.77 0.00
N LYS A 67 0.77 -20.59 0.63
CA LYS A 67 1.92 -21.50 0.49
C LYS A 67 1.60 -22.90 1.05
N GLN A 68 0.86 -22.96 2.15
CA GLN A 68 0.56 -24.20 2.85
C GLN A 68 -0.80 -24.82 2.50
N ARG A 69 -1.57 -24.19 1.59
CA ARG A 69 -2.96 -24.55 1.27
C ARG A 69 -3.82 -24.69 2.53
N ALA A 70 -3.62 -23.78 3.49
CA ALA A 70 -4.29 -23.76 4.78
C ALA A 70 -5.45 -22.74 4.79
N THR A 71 -6.40 -22.94 5.71
CA THR A 71 -7.56 -22.05 5.89
C THR A 71 -7.21 -20.94 6.87
N LEU A 72 -7.56 -19.69 6.54
CA LEU A 72 -7.43 -18.57 7.46
C LEU A 72 -8.65 -18.51 8.41
N LEU A 73 -8.43 -18.65 9.70
CA LEU A 73 -9.45 -18.57 10.74
C LEU A 73 -9.47 -17.16 11.33
N ILE A 74 -10.57 -16.43 11.11
CA ILE A 74 -10.72 -15.05 11.58
C ILE A 74 -11.60 -15.06 12.82
N ALA A 75 -11.04 -14.63 13.97
CA ALA A 75 -11.71 -14.77 15.27
C ALA A 75 -13.00 -13.94 15.39
N LYS A 76 -12.99 -12.71 14.86
CA LYS A 76 -14.17 -11.84 14.76
C LYS A 76 -14.18 -11.06 13.45
N LEU A 77 -15.31 -11.09 12.75
CA LEU A 77 -15.62 -10.29 11.56
C LEU A 77 -16.39 -9.02 11.91
N ASP A 78 -16.15 -8.44 13.10
CA ASP A 78 -16.90 -7.33 13.69
C ASP A 78 -17.04 -6.07 12.81
N ARG A 79 -16.28 -5.98 11.70
CA ARG A 79 -16.34 -4.86 10.75
C ARG A 79 -16.15 -5.23 9.27
N LEU A 80 -16.58 -6.41 8.80
CA LEU A 80 -16.63 -6.69 7.34
C LEU A 80 -17.26 -5.52 6.56
N GLY A 81 -18.39 -5.00 7.07
CA GLY A 81 -19.14 -3.93 6.41
C GLY A 81 -18.51 -2.54 6.44
N ARG A 82 -17.43 -2.30 7.22
CA ARG A 82 -16.77 -0.98 7.26
C ARG A 82 -15.42 -0.95 6.54
N ASN A 83 -14.93 -2.09 6.05
CA ASN A 83 -13.63 -2.14 5.38
C ASN A 83 -13.68 -3.03 4.14
N VAL A 84 -14.33 -2.51 3.10
CA VAL A 84 -14.32 -3.01 1.71
C VAL A 84 -12.95 -3.57 1.28
N GLY A 85 -11.87 -2.84 1.57
CA GLY A 85 -10.52 -3.25 1.16
C GLY A 85 -10.04 -4.54 1.81
N PHE A 86 -10.53 -4.89 2.99
CA PHE A 86 -10.24 -6.18 3.63
C PHE A 86 -10.87 -7.34 2.87
N ILE A 87 -12.15 -7.22 2.51
CA ILE A 87 -12.89 -8.25 1.78
C ILE A 87 -12.27 -8.49 0.40
N THR A 88 -11.98 -7.41 -0.32
CA THR A 88 -11.34 -7.49 -1.64
C THR A 88 -10.01 -8.25 -1.56
N ARG A 89 -9.15 -7.95 -0.58
CA ARG A 89 -7.87 -8.64 -0.41
C ARG A 89 -8.01 -10.13 -0.10
N LEU A 90 -9.00 -10.52 0.71
CA LEU A 90 -9.28 -11.93 0.99
C LEU A 90 -9.71 -12.67 -0.29
N MET A 91 -10.56 -12.04 -1.10
CA MET A 91 -11.01 -12.61 -2.38
C MET A 91 -9.87 -12.72 -3.40
N GLU A 92 -9.05 -11.68 -3.54
CA GLU A 92 -7.90 -11.66 -4.45
C GLU A 92 -6.84 -12.72 -4.08
N ALA A 93 -6.65 -12.98 -2.78
CA ALA A 93 -5.68 -13.96 -2.31
C ALA A 93 -6.01 -15.40 -2.71
N LYS A 94 -7.29 -15.70 -3.03
CA LYS A 94 -7.80 -17.05 -3.35
C LYS A 94 -7.47 -18.07 -2.26
N VAL A 95 -7.54 -17.65 -1.01
CA VAL A 95 -7.34 -18.48 0.19
C VAL A 95 -8.69 -18.76 0.83
N ASP A 96 -8.94 -20.01 1.22
CA ASP A 96 -10.13 -20.32 2.01
C ASP A 96 -10.03 -19.66 3.38
N PHE A 97 -11.07 -18.97 3.80
CA PHE A 97 -11.13 -18.39 5.14
C PHE A 97 -12.46 -18.73 5.80
N LYS A 98 -12.47 -18.74 7.13
CA LYS A 98 -13.65 -18.96 7.95
C LYS A 98 -13.74 -17.92 9.05
N ALA A 99 -14.95 -17.39 9.24
CA ALA A 99 -15.27 -16.58 10.39
C ALA A 99 -15.62 -17.49 11.57
N VAL A 100 -14.94 -17.33 12.69
CA VAL A 100 -15.23 -18.11 13.90
C VAL A 100 -16.47 -17.56 14.61
N ASP A 101 -16.75 -16.27 14.50
CA ASP A 101 -17.95 -15.63 15.05
C ASP A 101 -19.20 -15.79 14.16
N ASN A 102 -19.04 -16.16 12.89
CA ASN A 102 -20.15 -16.50 11.99
C ASN A 102 -19.77 -17.63 11.02
N PRO A 103 -19.77 -18.90 11.50
CA PRO A 103 -19.33 -20.06 10.73
C PRO A 103 -20.07 -20.31 9.41
N ASP A 104 -21.30 -19.79 9.26
CA ASP A 104 -22.19 -20.00 8.11
C ASP A 104 -22.11 -18.89 7.04
N ALA A 105 -21.34 -17.82 7.28
CA ALA A 105 -21.23 -16.68 6.35
C ALA A 105 -20.37 -16.93 5.08
N ASP A 106 -20.06 -18.19 4.78
CA ASP A 106 -18.81 -18.62 4.13
C ASP A 106 -18.49 -17.98 2.74
N LYS A 107 -19.44 -17.81 1.82
CA LYS A 107 -19.13 -17.26 0.47
C LYS A 107 -20.16 -16.30 -0.09
N VAL A 108 -21.46 -16.59 0.05
CA VAL A 108 -22.53 -15.75 -0.52
C VAL A 108 -22.60 -14.41 0.18
N VAL A 109 -22.54 -14.39 1.51
CA VAL A 109 -22.55 -13.15 2.29
C VAL A 109 -21.32 -12.31 1.97
N VAL A 110 -20.15 -12.93 1.84
CA VAL A 110 -18.91 -12.26 1.42
C VAL A 110 -19.05 -11.66 0.02
N HIS A 111 -19.63 -12.40 -0.93
CA HIS A 111 -19.81 -11.93 -2.30
C HIS A 111 -20.81 -10.77 -2.38
N VAL A 112 -21.95 -10.89 -1.69
CA VAL A 112 -22.94 -9.83 -1.58
C VAL A 112 -22.33 -8.59 -0.94
N MET A 113 -21.54 -8.75 0.14
CA MET A 113 -20.83 -7.65 0.77
C MET A 113 -19.76 -7.03 -0.14
N ALA A 114 -19.07 -7.83 -0.96
CA ALA A 114 -18.13 -7.33 -1.96
C ALA A 114 -18.83 -6.51 -3.06
N VAL A 115 -20.02 -6.93 -3.49
CA VAL A 115 -20.85 -6.17 -4.44
C VAL A 115 -21.32 -4.85 -3.84
N PHE A 116 -21.79 -4.86 -2.59
CA PHE A 116 -22.16 -3.62 -1.88
C PHE A 116 -20.97 -2.68 -1.71
N ALA A 117 -19.80 -3.24 -1.44
CA ALA A 117 -18.55 -2.53 -1.27
C ALA A 117 -18.06 -1.87 -2.57
N GLU A 118 -18.19 -2.55 -3.70
CA GLU A 118 -17.93 -1.99 -5.04
C GLU A 118 -18.92 -0.87 -5.35
N HIS A 119 -20.21 -1.07 -5.08
CA HIS A 119 -21.23 -0.06 -5.25
C HIS A 119 -20.96 1.21 -4.42
N GLU A 120 -20.57 1.06 -3.15
CA GLU A 120 -20.23 2.20 -2.30
C GLU A 120 -19.02 2.98 -2.84
N ARG A 121 -17.99 2.27 -3.32
CA ARG A 121 -16.81 2.89 -3.95
C ARG A 121 -17.19 3.71 -5.18
N ASP A 122 -18.06 3.17 -6.02
CA ASP A 122 -18.59 3.85 -7.19
C ASP A 122 -19.41 5.08 -6.81
N MET A 123 -20.23 4.99 -5.76
CA MET A 123 -21.01 6.11 -5.26
C MET A 123 -20.13 7.23 -4.68
N ILE A 124 -19.06 6.90 -3.97
CA ILE A 124 -18.07 7.89 -3.50
C ILE A 124 -17.38 8.57 -4.70
N SER A 125 -16.97 7.80 -5.70
CA SER A 125 -16.37 8.31 -6.93
C SER A 125 -17.32 9.28 -7.66
N LYS A 126 -18.58 8.86 -7.85
CA LYS A 126 -19.64 9.69 -8.45
C LYS A 126 -19.86 10.98 -7.66
N ARG A 127 -19.99 10.90 -6.33
CA ARG A 127 -20.19 12.07 -5.46
C ARG A 127 -19.00 13.02 -5.52
N THR A 128 -17.78 12.50 -5.51
CA THR A 128 -16.55 13.31 -5.59
C THR A 128 -16.48 14.04 -6.94
N LYS A 129 -16.72 13.33 -8.04
CA LYS A 129 -16.78 13.93 -9.39
C LYS A 129 -17.86 15.02 -9.45
N ALA A 130 -19.06 14.75 -8.94
CA ALA A 130 -20.14 15.74 -8.90
C ALA A 130 -19.77 16.97 -8.07
N ALA A 131 -19.11 16.79 -6.92
CA ALA A 131 -18.64 17.90 -6.08
C ALA A 131 -17.55 18.72 -6.77
N LEU A 132 -16.60 18.08 -7.47
CA LEU A 132 -15.56 18.75 -8.24
C LEU A 132 -16.13 19.52 -9.43
N GLU A 133 -17.08 18.94 -10.17
CA GLU A 133 -17.79 19.62 -11.26
C GLU A 133 -18.58 20.84 -10.74
N ALA A 134 -19.26 20.71 -9.60
CA ALA A 134 -19.94 21.83 -8.97
C ALA A 134 -18.95 22.92 -8.49
N ALA A 135 -17.78 22.54 -7.95
CA ALA A 135 -16.73 23.49 -7.59
C ALA A 135 -16.19 24.23 -8.82
N LYS A 136 -15.95 23.52 -9.93
CA LYS A 136 -15.53 24.10 -11.21
C LYS A 136 -16.58 25.06 -11.78
N LYS A 137 -17.87 24.71 -11.73
CA LYS A 137 -18.98 25.60 -12.12
C LYS A 137 -19.07 26.85 -11.24
N ARG A 138 -18.72 26.74 -9.96
CA ARG A 138 -18.60 27.89 -9.03
C ARG A 138 -17.30 28.71 -9.23
N GLY A 139 -16.49 28.38 -10.23
CA GLY A 139 -15.25 29.10 -10.54
C GLY A 139 -14.05 28.72 -9.66
N VAL A 140 -14.14 27.65 -8.87
CA VAL A 140 -13.00 27.17 -8.06
C VAL A 140 -11.97 26.52 -8.98
N GLU A 141 -10.74 27.05 -9.01
CA GLU A 141 -9.62 26.44 -9.73
C GLU A 141 -9.14 25.17 -9.00
N LEU A 142 -9.46 24.01 -9.56
CA LEU A 142 -9.00 22.73 -9.04
C LEU A 142 -7.50 22.56 -9.27
N GLY A 143 -6.77 22.08 -8.26
CA GLY A 143 -5.32 21.83 -8.37
C GLY A 143 -4.44 23.07 -8.31
N ALA A 144 -4.98 24.24 -7.92
CA ALA A 144 -4.22 25.49 -7.81
C ALA A 144 -2.93 25.36 -6.98
N ASN A 145 -2.96 24.66 -5.85
CA ASN A 145 -1.75 24.41 -5.05
C ASN A 145 -0.69 23.61 -5.84
N GLY A 146 -1.11 22.56 -6.56
CA GLY A 146 -0.23 21.80 -7.44
C GLY A 146 0.41 22.66 -8.53
N LYS A 147 -0.40 23.52 -9.16
CA LYS A 147 0.02 24.37 -10.28
C LYS A 147 0.91 25.53 -9.86
N TYR A 148 0.55 26.28 -8.83
CA TYR A 148 1.24 27.53 -8.48
C TYR A 148 2.32 27.35 -7.41
N VAL A 149 2.14 26.39 -6.50
CA VAL A 149 3.06 26.19 -5.37
C VAL A 149 4.00 25.02 -5.64
N LEU A 150 3.44 23.82 -5.86
CA LEU A 150 4.27 22.61 -6.01
C LEU A 150 5.07 22.60 -7.31
N SER A 151 4.50 23.07 -8.42
CA SER A 151 5.21 23.13 -9.71
C SER A 151 6.48 24.00 -9.62
N ARG A 152 6.37 25.19 -9.03
CA ARG A 152 7.49 26.10 -8.83
C ARG A 152 8.55 25.49 -7.91
N LEU A 153 8.12 24.96 -6.76
CA LEU A 153 9.03 24.31 -5.81
C LEU A 153 9.75 23.11 -6.43
N ASN A 154 9.03 22.30 -7.21
CA ASN A 154 9.60 21.16 -7.92
C ASN A 154 10.61 21.62 -8.98
N HIS A 155 10.33 22.70 -9.70
CA HIS A 155 11.26 23.27 -10.66
C HIS A 155 12.56 23.75 -9.99
N GLU A 156 12.44 24.54 -8.91
CA GLU A 156 13.60 25.04 -8.15
C GLU A 156 14.44 23.90 -7.55
N ASN A 157 13.80 22.86 -7.02
CA ASN A 157 14.49 21.66 -6.52
C ASN A 157 15.23 20.93 -7.65
N ALA A 158 14.62 20.84 -8.83
CA ALA A 158 15.19 20.14 -9.97
C ALA A 158 16.37 20.92 -10.60
N VAL A 159 16.35 22.26 -10.51
CA VAL A 159 17.45 23.18 -10.83
C VAL A 159 18.62 23.00 -9.85
N ARG A 160 18.37 23.09 -8.55
CA ARG A 160 19.42 22.87 -7.52
C ARG A 160 20.08 21.51 -7.64
N PHE A 161 19.33 20.47 -7.98
CA PHE A 161 19.88 19.15 -8.21
C PHE A 161 20.76 19.08 -9.47
N ALA A 162 20.39 19.80 -10.53
CA ALA A 162 21.20 19.89 -11.75
C ALA A 162 22.54 20.59 -11.48
N GLU A 163 22.54 21.69 -10.74
CA GLU A 163 23.75 22.41 -10.33
C GLU A 163 24.72 21.50 -9.56
N LYS A 164 24.20 20.75 -8.58
CA LYS A 164 25.00 19.77 -7.82
C LYS A 164 25.61 18.68 -8.70
N MET A 165 24.91 18.30 -9.77
CA MET A 165 25.32 17.23 -10.68
C MET A 165 26.20 17.70 -11.84
N SER A 166 26.29 19.01 -12.12
CA SER A 166 27.14 19.56 -13.19
C SER A 166 28.58 19.04 -13.17
N PRO A 167 29.33 19.12 -12.04
CA PRO A 167 30.71 18.66 -12.03
C PRO A 167 30.84 17.14 -12.26
N VAL A 168 29.85 16.36 -11.83
CA VAL A 168 29.83 14.91 -12.07
C VAL A 168 29.66 14.62 -13.55
N ILE A 169 28.69 15.27 -14.20
CA ILE A 169 28.42 15.08 -15.63
C ILE A 169 29.58 15.57 -16.50
N GLU A 170 30.22 16.67 -16.12
CA GLU A 170 31.42 17.19 -16.80
C GLU A 170 32.61 16.24 -16.68
N GLY A 171 32.87 15.70 -15.49
CA GLY A 171 33.90 14.69 -15.27
C GLY A 171 33.69 13.43 -16.12
N LEU A 172 32.45 12.95 -16.20
CA LEU A 172 32.09 11.81 -17.05
C LEU A 172 32.32 12.08 -18.54
N ARG A 173 32.03 13.30 -19.00
CA ARG A 173 32.32 13.72 -20.38
C ARG A 173 33.81 13.78 -20.68
N GLN A 174 34.62 14.28 -19.73
CA GLN A 174 36.09 14.30 -19.86
C GLN A 174 36.69 12.88 -19.93
N GLN A 175 36.03 11.89 -19.32
CA GLN A 175 36.38 10.48 -19.43
C GLN A 175 35.92 9.81 -20.75
N GLY A 176 35.34 10.58 -21.68
CA GLY A 176 34.93 10.09 -23.00
C GLY A 176 33.47 9.63 -23.10
N MET A 177 32.65 9.85 -22.07
CA MET A 177 31.24 9.45 -22.11
C MET A 177 30.37 10.58 -22.67
N TYR A 178 30.02 10.46 -23.95
CA TYR A 178 29.25 11.48 -24.66
C TYR A 178 27.77 11.12 -24.88
N THR A 179 27.44 9.83 -24.82
CA THR A 179 26.05 9.38 -25.03
C THR A 179 25.28 9.38 -23.71
N ILE A 180 23.97 9.66 -23.79
CA ILE A 180 23.09 9.61 -22.62
C ILE A 180 23.12 8.22 -21.98
N GLN A 181 23.20 7.17 -22.81
CA GLN A 181 23.27 5.79 -22.35
C GLN A 181 24.57 5.53 -21.57
N ALA A 182 25.73 5.92 -22.10
CA ALA A 182 27.02 5.76 -21.42
C ALA A 182 27.06 6.49 -20.07
N ILE A 183 26.56 7.73 -20.01
CA ILE A 183 26.47 8.49 -18.77
C ILE A 183 25.50 7.82 -17.78
N THR A 184 24.37 7.28 -18.26
CA THR A 184 23.40 6.59 -17.41
C THR A 184 23.99 5.33 -16.79
N ASP A 185 24.65 4.52 -17.61
CA ASP A 185 25.26 3.26 -17.18
C ASP A 185 26.39 3.53 -16.17
N GLU A 186 27.17 4.58 -16.40
CA GLU A 186 28.24 4.95 -15.49
C GLU A 186 27.72 5.53 -14.16
N LEU A 187 26.71 6.39 -14.18
CA LEU A 187 26.08 6.89 -12.96
C LEU A 187 25.51 5.75 -12.10
N ASN A 188 24.93 4.73 -12.75
CA ASN A 188 24.48 3.52 -12.07
C ASN A 188 25.65 2.68 -11.54
N ARG A 189 26.73 2.51 -12.33
CA ARG A 189 27.93 1.77 -11.93
C ARG A 189 28.61 2.39 -10.70
N LEU A 190 28.67 3.72 -10.64
CA LEU A 190 29.24 4.48 -9.54
C LEU A 190 28.30 4.61 -8.33
N GLY A 191 27.06 4.13 -8.42
CA GLY A 191 26.08 4.20 -7.33
C GLY A 191 25.68 5.63 -6.97
N VAL A 192 25.74 6.57 -7.92
CA VAL A 192 25.40 7.97 -7.67
C VAL A 192 23.91 8.10 -7.34
N PRO A 193 23.52 8.73 -6.22
CA PRO A 193 22.11 8.82 -5.83
C PRO A 193 21.31 9.70 -6.80
N THR A 194 20.07 9.29 -7.08
CA THR A 194 19.12 10.12 -7.85
C THR A 194 18.46 11.16 -6.93
N PHE A 195 17.69 12.09 -7.53
CA PHE A 195 16.90 13.08 -6.78
C PHE A 195 15.91 12.45 -5.77
N ARG A 196 15.47 11.20 -6.00
CA ARG A 196 14.61 10.49 -5.05
C ARG A 196 15.45 9.49 -4.27
N GLU A 197 15.63 9.76 -2.98
CA GLU A 197 16.51 9.03 -2.06
C GLU A 197 16.24 7.51 -2.01
N HIS A 198 15.03 7.06 -2.35
CA HIS A 198 14.62 5.65 -2.32
C HIS A 198 14.77 4.90 -3.65
N HIS A 199 15.15 5.57 -4.74
CA HIS A 199 15.36 4.96 -6.05
C HIS A 199 16.79 5.20 -6.52
N HIS A 200 17.63 4.17 -6.45
CA HIS A 200 19.07 4.27 -6.75
C HIS A 200 19.42 4.04 -8.22
N ARG A 201 18.43 3.96 -9.12
CA ARG A 201 18.67 3.69 -10.55
C ARG A 201 18.38 4.90 -11.42
N TRP A 202 19.39 5.33 -12.16
CA TRP A 202 19.28 6.29 -13.24
C TRP A 202 18.64 5.65 -14.47
N HIS A 203 17.72 6.40 -15.08
CA HIS A 203 17.12 6.07 -16.36
C HIS A 203 17.55 7.09 -17.42
N PRO A 204 17.71 6.68 -18.70
CA PRO A 204 18.18 7.56 -19.77
C PRO A 204 17.34 8.84 -19.93
N ALA A 205 16.01 8.75 -19.77
CA ALA A 205 15.14 9.93 -19.82
C ALA A 205 15.47 10.94 -18.71
N THR A 206 15.73 10.47 -17.49
CA THR A 206 16.11 11.33 -16.36
C THR A 206 17.46 12.01 -16.60
N VAL A 207 18.43 11.26 -17.12
CA VAL A 207 19.76 11.80 -17.47
C VAL A 207 19.67 12.81 -18.61
N HIS A 208 18.82 12.56 -19.62
CA HIS A 208 18.55 13.51 -20.69
C HIS A 208 18.04 14.85 -20.15
N TYR A 209 17.01 14.82 -19.28
CA TYR A 209 16.45 16.04 -18.69
C TYR A 209 17.45 16.74 -17.76
N LEU A 210 18.27 15.99 -17.04
CA LEU A 210 19.34 16.54 -16.20
C LEU A 210 20.35 17.31 -17.06
N ILE A 211 20.89 16.68 -18.11
CA ILE A 211 21.86 17.29 -19.02
C ILE A 211 21.25 18.52 -19.72
N LYS A 212 20.00 18.41 -20.19
CA LYS A 212 19.29 19.53 -20.80
C LYS A 212 19.17 20.71 -19.84
N ARG A 213 18.91 20.44 -18.55
CA ARG A 213 18.79 21.49 -17.54
C ARG A 213 20.13 22.15 -17.23
N ILE A 214 21.21 21.35 -17.08
CA ILE A 214 22.58 21.87 -16.89
C ILE A 214 22.95 22.82 -18.04
N LYS A 215 22.74 22.39 -19.29
CA LYS A 215 23.05 23.20 -20.48
C LYS A 215 22.29 24.52 -20.53
N ASN A 216 21.03 24.52 -20.10
CA ASN A 216 20.20 25.73 -20.09
C ASN A 216 20.58 26.71 -18.97
N GLN A 217 21.42 26.31 -18.01
CA GLN A 217 21.93 27.15 -16.92
C GLN A 217 23.32 27.74 -17.23
N SER A 218 24.04 27.20 -18.21
CA SER A 218 25.37 27.67 -18.63
C SER A 218 25.33 28.80 -19.67
N ILE A 219 24.17 29.44 -19.86
CA ILE A 219 23.93 30.59 -20.74
C ILE A 219 23.57 31.79 -19.88
#